data_AF-A0A0F2PGL3-F1
#
_entry.id   AF-A0A0F2PGL3-F1
#
_cell.length_a   1.000
_cell.length_b   1.000
_cell.length_c   1.000
_cell.angle_alpha   90.00
_cell.angle_beta   90.00
_cell.angle_gamma   90.00
#
_symmetry.space_group_name_H-M   'P 1'
#
loop_
_entity.id
_entity.type
_entity.pdbx_description
1 polymer ?
#
loop_
_entity_poly.entity_id
_entity_poly.type
_entity_poly.pdbx_seq_one_letter_code
_entity_poly.pdbx_strand_id
1 'polypeptide(L)'
;MGYRACKYAFDLIGKSDRMLVVASNENCGNDAVKVLLNCSKEAGTLIILAAQRQSLSFYNYEEDEGVSLILNPVIGKQFSSDRNQDIQEIMNLPDNVLFIVEPFEPGMEK
;
A
#
# COMPACT_ATOMS: atom_id res chain seq x y z
N MET A 1 -3.50 -8.44 1.87
CA MET A 1 -3.44 -7.23 1.03
C MET A 1 -2.29 -6.31 1.40
N GLY A 2 -2.22 -5.77 2.62
CA GLY A 2 -1.12 -4.88 3.04
C GLY A 2 0.28 -5.46 2.80
N TYR A 3 0.51 -6.74 3.13
CA TYR A 3 1.80 -7.42 2.87
C TYR A 3 2.20 -7.41 1.39
N ARG A 4 1.26 -7.73 0.48
CA ARG A 4 1.51 -7.72 -0.96
C ARG A 4 1.78 -6.30 -1.48
N ALA A 5 1.01 -5.32 -1.00
CA ALA A 5 1.23 -3.92 -1.36
C ALA A 5 2.63 -3.45 -0.94
N CYS A 6 3.08 -3.75 0.28
CA CYS A 6 4.44 -3.40 0.72
C CYS A 6 5.51 -4.08 -0.15
N LYS A 7 5.38 -5.40 -0.38
CA LYS A 7 6.33 -6.14 -1.21
C LYS A 7 6.40 -5.55 -2.63
N TYR A 8 5.24 -5.31 -3.24
CA TYR A 8 5.17 -4.76 -4.59
C TYR A 8 5.73 -3.33 -4.67
N ALA A 9 5.50 -2.49 -3.66
CA ALA A 9 6.14 -1.19 -3.58
C ALA A 9 7.67 -1.30 -3.50
N PHE A 10 8.21 -2.25 -2.74
CA PHE A 10 9.67 -2.45 -2.68
C PHE A 10 10.26 -2.93 -4.00
N ASP A 11 9.51 -3.76 -4.73
CA ASP A 11 9.91 -4.20 -6.06
C ASP A 11 9.92 -3.03 -7.07
N LEU A 12 9.14 -1.96 -6.83
CA LEU A 12 9.03 -0.79 -7.70
C LEU A 12 9.99 0.35 -7.36
N ILE A 13 10.11 0.73 -6.08
CA ILE A 13 10.85 1.93 -5.62
C ILE A 13 11.99 1.61 -4.65
N GLY A 14 12.31 0.32 -4.48
CA GLY A 14 13.28 -0.14 -3.50
C GLY A 14 12.76 -0.16 -2.07
N LYS A 15 13.49 -0.86 -1.19
CA LYS A 15 13.24 -0.86 0.25
C LYS A 15 14.28 0.03 0.93
N SER A 16 13.81 0.95 1.77
CA SER A 16 14.65 1.79 2.63
C SER A 16 14.13 1.79 4.07
N ASP A 17 14.99 2.17 5.01
CA ASP A 17 14.61 2.49 6.40
C ASP A 17 13.94 3.88 6.50
N ARG A 18 14.12 4.73 5.49
CA ARG A 18 13.52 6.06 5.39
C ARG A 18 12.39 6.03 4.37
N MET A 19 11.30 5.36 4.76
CA MET A 19 10.08 5.29 3.96
C MET A 19 8.96 6.10 4.60
N LEU A 20 8.21 6.84 3.78
CA LEU A 20 6.92 7.41 4.14
C LEU A 20 5.82 6.51 3.58
N VAL A 21 4.82 6.22 4.41
CA VAL A 21 3.62 5.49 3.99
C VAL A 21 2.38 6.33 4.26
N VAL A 22 1.52 6.47 3.25
CA VAL A 22 0.23 7.14 3.38
C VAL A 22 -0.88 6.15 3.07
N ALA A 23 -1.72 5.84 4.06
CA ALA A 23 -2.84 4.92 3.92
C ALA A 23 -4.17 5.68 3.82
N SER A 24 -5.01 5.23 2.89
CA SER A 24 -6.35 5.82 2.65
C SER A 24 -7.38 5.58 3.77
N ASN A 25 -7.14 4.61 4.66
CA ASN A 25 -7.96 4.33 5.84
C ASN A 25 -7.24 3.42 6.85
N GLU A 26 -7.85 3.22 8.01
CA GLU A 26 -7.28 2.41 9.10
C GLU A 26 -7.29 0.90 8.83
N ASN A 27 -8.13 0.44 7.91
CA ASN A 27 -8.38 -0.97 7.62
C ASN A 27 -7.49 -1.52 6.48
N CYS A 28 -6.69 -0.66 5.82
CA CYS A 28 -5.89 -0.98 4.64
C CYS A 28 -4.68 -1.91 4.87
N GLY A 29 -4.71 -2.80 5.87
CA GLY A 29 -3.61 -3.72 6.14
C GLY A 29 -2.41 -3.05 6.79
N ASN A 30 -2.66 -2.01 7.60
CA ASN A 30 -1.66 -1.22 8.32
C ASN A 30 -0.77 -2.06 9.25
N ASP A 31 -1.24 -3.21 9.73
CA ASP A 31 -0.41 -4.11 10.53
C ASP A 31 0.77 -4.69 9.73
N ALA A 32 0.60 -4.96 8.44
CA ALA A 32 1.70 -5.42 7.59
C ALA A 32 2.71 -4.30 7.33
N VAL A 33 2.25 -3.06 7.17
CA VAL A 33 3.11 -1.87 7.01
C VAL A 33 3.97 -1.67 8.25
N LYS A 34 3.37 -1.71 9.45
CA LYS A 34 4.09 -1.56 10.72
C LYS A 34 5.16 -2.64 10.92
N VAL A 35 4.85 -3.88 10.57
CA VAL A 35 5.77 -5.02 10.72
C VAL A 35 6.91 -4.98 9.68
N LEU A 36 6.65 -4.53 8.45
CA LEU A 36 7.64 -4.60 7.37
C LEU A 36 8.55 -3.38 7.26
N LEU A 37 8.07 -2.21 7.66
CA LEU A 37 8.75 -0.93 7.41
C LEU A 37 9.23 -0.23 8.68
N ASN A 38 8.98 -0.81 9.86
CA ASN A 38 9.20 -0.13 11.14
C ASN A 38 8.49 1.24 11.21
N CYS A 39 7.53 1.48 10.32
CA CYS A 39 6.75 2.71 10.26
C CYS A 39 5.71 2.69 11.36
N SER A 40 5.53 3.82 12.02
CA SER A 40 4.53 3.97 13.08
C SER A 40 3.84 5.32 12.93
N LYS A 41 2.62 5.41 13.45
CA LYS A 41 1.90 6.70 13.49
C LYS A 41 2.64 7.67 14.41
N GLU A 42 3.21 7.13 15.47
CA GLU A 42 3.92 7.85 16.53
C GLU A 42 5.23 8.45 16.03
N ALA A 43 5.89 7.83 15.05
CA ALA A 43 7.08 8.34 14.38
C ALA A 43 6.78 9.28 13.20
N GLY A 44 5.50 9.47 12.83
CA GLY A 44 5.10 10.29 11.69
C GLY A 44 5.39 9.67 10.31
N THR A 45 5.84 8.42 10.26
CA THR A 45 6.18 7.71 9.01
C THR A 45 4.99 6.97 8.40
N LEU A 46 3.88 6.84 9.14
CA LEU A 46 2.59 6.37 8.65
C LEU A 46 1.52 7.45 8.83
N ILE A 47 1.04 7.98 7.72
CA ILE A 47 -0.05 8.98 7.67
C ILE A 47 -1.33 8.27 7.24
N ILE A 48 -2.45 8.55 7.91
CA ILE A 48 -3.77 8.09 7.47
C ILE A 48 -4.58 9.28 6.97
N LEU A 49 -4.91 9.29 5.69
CA LEU A 49 -5.75 10.29 5.06
C LEU A 49 -7.00 9.60 4.54
N ALA A 50 -8.17 9.98 5.07
CA ALA A 50 -9.43 9.43 4.59
C ALA A 50 -9.62 9.78 3.10
N ALA A 51 -9.56 8.78 2.23
CA ALA A 51 -9.74 8.93 0.79
C ALA A 51 -10.89 8.07 0.28
N GLN A 52 -11.51 8.50 -0.83
CA GLN A 52 -12.61 7.74 -1.45
C GLN A 52 -12.15 6.42 -2.10
N ARG A 53 -10.85 6.29 -2.38
CA ARG A 53 -10.24 5.10 -2.98
C ARG A 53 -9.38 4.38 -1.95
N GLN A 54 -9.42 3.05 -1.95
CA GLN A 54 -8.54 2.22 -1.14
C GLN A 54 -7.14 2.22 -1.76
N SER A 55 -6.23 3.00 -1.18
CA SER A 55 -4.84 3.14 -1.62
C SER A 55 -3.84 3.09 -0.46
N LEU A 56 -2.63 2.62 -0.77
CA LEU A 56 -1.42 2.82 0.03
C LEU A 56 -0.37 3.48 -0.86
N SER A 57 0.10 4.65 -0.44
CA SER A 57 1.20 5.35 -1.08
C SER A 57 2.48 5.14 -0.30
N PHE A 58 3.58 4.96 -1.02
CA PHE A 58 4.92 4.74 -0.49
C PHE A 58 5.85 5.76 -1.13
N TYR A 59 6.78 6.29 -0.35
CA TYR A 59 7.82 7.17 -0.86
C TYR A 59 9.14 6.82 -0.18
N ASN A 60 10.17 6.62 -1.01
CA ASN A 60 11.52 6.31 -0.61
C ASN A 60 12.36 7.59 -0.63
N TYR A 61 12.76 8.08 0.55
CA TYR A 61 13.56 9.30 0.66
C TYR A 61 15.00 9.14 0.17
N GLU A 62 15.52 7.93 0.03
CA GLU A 62 16.90 7.69 -0.44
C GLU A 62 17.01 7.77 -1.96
N GLU A 63 16.00 7.25 -2.67
CA GLU A 63 15.95 7.24 -4.14
C GLU A 63 15.14 8.40 -4.72
N ASP A 64 14.45 9.19 -3.88
CA ASP A 64 13.54 10.27 -4.30
C ASP A 64 12.37 9.79 -5.20
N GLU A 65 11.91 8.56 -4.96
CA GLU A 65 10.85 7.92 -5.75
C GLU A 65 9.63 7.59 -4.89
N GLY A 66 8.44 7.71 -5.47
CA GLY A 66 7.20 7.35 -4.80
C GLY A 66 6.12 6.77 -5.70
N VAL A 67 5.33 5.87 -5.11
CA VAL A 67 4.28 5.13 -5.79
C VAL A 67 3.04 5.01 -4.92
N SER A 68 1.87 5.20 -5.52
CA SER A 68 0.56 4.90 -4.96
C SER A 68 0.02 3.59 -5.54
N LEU A 69 -0.21 2.63 -4.66
CA LEU A 69 -0.86 1.36 -4.98
C LEU A 69 -2.34 1.46 -4.62
N ILE A 70 -3.18 1.53 -5.65
CA ILE A 70 -4.64 1.62 -5.51
C ILE A 70 -5.22 0.24 -5.75
N LEU A 71 -6.05 -0.26 -4.84
CA LEU A 71 -6.73 -1.53 -5.03
C LEU A 71 -7.65 -1.44 -6.24
N ASN A 72 -7.51 -2.39 -7.17
CA ASN A 72 -8.36 -2.44 -8.35
C ASN A 72 -9.82 -2.69 -7.92
N PRO A 73 -10.75 -1.75 -8.17
CA PRO A 73 -12.14 -1.86 -7.70
C PRO A 73 -12.91 -2.99 -8.39
N VAL A 74 -12.45 -3.47 -9.55
CA VAL A 74 -13.03 -4.63 -10.24
C VAL A 74 -12.79 -5.89 -9.42
N ILE A 75 -11.59 -6.04 -8.86
CA ILE A 75 -11.19 -7.16 -8.02
C ILE A 75 -11.89 -7.08 -6.65
N GLY A 76 -11.94 -5.88 -6.05
CA GLY A 76 -12.61 -5.66 -4.76
C GLY A 76 -14.11 -5.97 -4.71
N LYS A 77 -14.79 -6.04 -5.87
CA LYS A 77 -16.21 -6.39 -5.98
C LYS A 77 -16.47 -7.88 -6.26
N GLN A 78 -15.44 -8.65 -6.61
CA GLN A 78 -15.56 -10.07 -6.97
C GLN A 78 -15.51 -10.99 -5.74
N PHE A 79 -14.90 -10.54 -4.64
CA PHE A 79 -14.82 -11.30 -3.40
C PHE A 79 -16.19 -11.39 -2.73
N SER A 80 -16.75 -12.59 -2.71
CA SER A 80 -18.12 -12.86 -2.27
C SER A 80 -18.14 -13.97 -1.22
N SER A 81 -18.36 -13.54 0.03
CA SER A 81 -18.74 -14.28 1.26
C SER A 81 -17.85 -15.44 1.75
N ASP A 82 -17.06 -16.12 0.93
CA ASP A 82 -16.16 -17.19 1.38
C ASP A 82 -14.70 -16.72 1.49
N ARG A 83 -14.33 -16.34 2.71
CA ARG A 83 -12.99 -15.79 3.03
C ARG A 83 -11.84 -16.70 2.58
N ASN A 84 -11.98 -18.02 2.61
CA ASN A 84 -10.87 -18.93 2.29
C ASN A 84 -10.63 -19.00 0.78
N GLN A 85 -11.71 -19.07 -0.01
CA GLN A 85 -11.63 -19.04 -1.46
C GLN A 85 -11.06 -17.70 -1.95
N ASP A 86 -11.55 -16.59 -1.40
CA ASP A 86 -11.08 -15.25 -1.74
C ASP A 86 -9.58 -15.08 -1.47
N ILE A 87 -9.06 -15.62 -0.35
CA ILE A 87 -7.63 -15.55 -0.03
C ILE A 87 -6.78 -16.26 -1.08
N GLN A 88 -7.17 -17.46 -1.53
CA GLN A 88 -6.38 -18.20 -2.51
C GLN A 88 -6.37 -17.52 -3.88
N GLU A 89 -7.51 -17.01 -4.32
CA GLU A 89 -7.59 -16.26 -5.58
C GLU A 89 -6.75 -14.99 -5.52
N ILE A 90 -6.87 -14.22 -4.42
CA ILE A 90 -6.05 -13.04 -4.20
C ILE A 90 -4.57 -13.39 -4.25
N MET A 91 -4.14 -14.49 -3.65
CA MET A 91 -2.72 -14.85 -3.57
C MET A 91 -2.12 -15.27 -4.93
N ASN A 92 -2.95 -15.80 -5.85
CA ASN A 92 -2.50 -16.26 -7.16
C ASN A 92 -2.55 -15.17 -8.25
N LEU A 93 -3.26 -14.07 -8.02
CA LEU A 93 -3.28 -12.94 -8.97
C LEU A 93 -1.92 -12.24 -9.01
N PRO A 94 -1.46 -11.76 -10.18
CA PRO A 94 -0.24 -10.95 -10.25
C PRO A 94 -0.49 -9.54 -9.68
N ASP A 95 0.55 -8.94 -9.08
CA ASP A 95 0.42 -7.67 -8.36
C ASP A 95 -0.05 -6.52 -9.26
N ASN A 96 0.35 -6.50 -10.53
CA ASN A 96 -0.05 -5.50 -11.53
C ASN A 96 -1.54 -5.57 -11.95
N VAL A 97 -2.22 -6.68 -11.66
CA VAL A 97 -3.68 -6.81 -11.85
C VAL A 97 -4.42 -6.40 -10.59
N LEU A 98 -3.82 -6.71 -9.43
CA LEU A 98 -4.38 -6.43 -8.11
C LEU A 98 -4.34 -4.95 -7.77
N PHE A 99 -3.25 -4.27 -8.15
CA PHE A 99 -3.00 -2.87 -7.86
C PHE A 99 -2.86 -2.05 -9.13
N ILE A 100 -3.56 -0.93 -9.16
CA ILE A 100 -3.31 0.16 -10.10
C ILE A 100 -2.18 1.00 -9.50
N VAL A 101 -1.15 1.25 -10.31
CA VAL A 101 0.07 1.95 -9.91
C VAL A 101 -0.01 3.38 -10.43
N GLU A 102 0.09 4.36 -9.54
CA GLU A 102 0.18 5.79 -9.89
C GLU A 102 1.44 6.39 -9.23
N PRO A 103 2.11 7.37 -9.85
CA PRO A 103 3.22 8.07 -9.20
C PRO A 103 2.75 8.80 -7.94
N PHE A 104 3.61 8.90 -6.94
CA PHE A 104 3.31 9.61 -5.70
C PHE A 104 4.45 10.55 -5.33
N GLU A 105 4.10 11.82 -5.14
CA GLU A 105 5.01 12.82 -4.60
C GLU A 105 4.40 13.34 -3.29
N PRO A 106 5.09 13.21 -2.15
CA PRO A 106 4.63 13.82 -0.92
C PRO A 106 4.69 15.35 -1.12
N GLY A 107 3.54 16.00 -1.05
CA GLY A 107 3.47 17.46 -1.07
C GLY A 107 4.28 18.02 0.10
N MET A 108 5.50 18.48 -0.18
CA MET A 108 6.25 19.29 0.77
C MET A 108 5.55 20.65 0.86
N GLU A 109 4.72 20.84 1.89
CA GLU A 109 4.59 22.19 2.44
C GLU A 109 5.99 22.60 2.91
N LYS A 110 6.65 23.43 2.09
CA LYS A 110 7.88 24.13 2.44
C LYS A 110 7.64 25.13 3.56
#